data_AF-D7MGY8-F1
#
_entry.id   AF-D7MGY8-F1
#
_cell.length_a   1.000
_cell.length_b   1.000
_cell.length_c   1.000
_cell.angle_alpha   90.00
_cell.angle_beta   90.00
_cell.angle_gamma   90.00
#
_symmetry.space_group_name_H-M   'P 1'
#
loop_
_entity.id
_entity.type
_entity.pdbx_description
1 polymer ?
#
loop_
_entity_poly.entity_id
_entity_poly.type
_entity_poly.pdbx_seq_one_letter_code
_entity_poly.pdbx_strand_id
1 'polypeptide(L)'
;MQEEEEEEEVKTLVWWNISSCPIPPGYDPRQVGPRIVSALMNSKVSGPVTITAIGRLTHDPNAPDNDVLRELSSTGVALIHAEELQTDLSEWTERNPPPANILLISGPTELESLARTLYGLDIDGYTLLLSYPQRHPAPDWLWESFLSGVYKEWLWKSLLDDMDSVSAVDKKLTTRLVLQDKCSETGESPWSCSMCDFAGQSFEDFSTHLKSDNHTHNALETLKMVDVVKLNQFKAS
;
A
#
# COMPACT_ATOMS: atom_id res chain seq x y z
N MET A 1 -38.83 10.16 16.93
CA MET A 1 -37.45 9.70 16.87
C MET A 1 -37.07 9.77 15.40
N GLN A 2 -36.25 10.74 15.04
CA GLN A 2 -35.62 10.76 13.72
C GLN A 2 -34.51 9.71 13.82
N GLU A 3 -34.61 8.65 13.02
CA GLU A 3 -33.46 7.83 12.68
C GLU A 3 -32.52 8.75 11.92
N GLU A 4 -31.42 9.17 12.56
CA GLU A 4 -30.31 9.76 11.84
C GLU A 4 -29.80 8.64 10.91
N GLU A 5 -30.09 8.74 9.62
CA GLU A 5 -29.38 7.96 8.61
C GLU A 5 -27.90 8.31 8.77
N GLU A 6 -27.11 7.43 9.40
CA GLU A 6 -25.66 7.51 9.36
C GLU A 6 -25.27 7.43 7.87
N GLU A 7 -24.94 8.58 7.26
CA GLU A 7 -24.35 8.60 5.93
C GLU A 7 -23.11 7.69 5.96
N GLU A 8 -23.16 6.59 5.22
CA GLU A 8 -22.07 5.64 5.16
C GLU A 8 -20.83 6.35 4.61
N GLU A 9 -19.80 6.51 5.45
CA GLU A 9 -18.60 7.22 5.05
C GLU A 9 -17.86 6.45 3.93
N VAL A 10 -17.47 7.16 2.86
CA VAL A 10 -16.71 6.57 1.75
C VAL A 10 -15.32 6.12 2.24
N LYS A 11 -15.09 4.80 2.25
CA LYS A 11 -13.82 4.22 2.71
C LYS A 11 -12.70 4.43 1.70
N THR A 12 -11.49 4.57 2.22
CA THR A 12 -10.29 4.74 1.40
C THR A 12 -9.24 3.66 1.73
N LEU A 13 -8.82 2.91 0.73
CA LEU A 13 -7.65 2.04 0.80
C LEU A 13 -6.42 2.81 0.33
N VAL A 14 -5.34 2.74 1.09
CA VAL A 14 -3.99 3.15 0.65
C VAL A 14 -3.15 1.90 0.51
N TRP A 15 -2.79 1.57 -0.73
CA TRP A 15 -1.91 0.44 -1.05
C TRP A 15 -0.52 0.96 -1.42
N TRP A 16 0.43 0.81 -0.50
CA TRP A 16 1.74 1.42 -0.60
C TRP A 16 2.84 0.38 -0.79
N ASN A 17 3.46 0.38 -1.98
CA ASN A 17 4.67 -0.38 -2.24
C ASN A 17 5.88 0.32 -1.64
N ILE A 18 6.30 -0.13 -0.46
CA ILE A 18 7.42 0.48 0.27
C ILE A 18 8.77 0.22 -0.39
N SER A 19 8.87 -0.82 -1.23
CA SER A 19 10.12 -1.14 -1.95
C SER A 19 10.36 -0.18 -3.12
N SER A 20 9.32 0.22 -3.86
CA SER A 20 9.45 1.17 -4.98
C SER A 20 9.23 2.63 -4.57
N CYS A 21 8.52 2.87 -3.46
CA CYS A 21 8.33 4.17 -2.84
C CYS A 21 8.82 4.16 -1.38
N PRO A 22 10.13 4.02 -1.11
CA PRO A 22 10.64 4.04 0.26
C PRO A 22 10.38 5.38 0.93
N ILE A 23 10.39 5.39 2.27
CA ILE A 23 10.33 6.63 3.05
C ILE A 23 11.55 7.49 2.68
N PRO A 24 11.37 8.76 2.27
CA PRO A 24 12.51 9.59 1.92
C PRO A 24 13.44 9.82 3.13
N PRO A 25 14.76 9.98 2.93
CA PRO A 25 15.69 10.22 4.02
C PRO A 25 15.29 11.43 4.88
N GLY A 26 15.34 11.25 6.20
CA GLY A 26 15.03 12.31 7.18
C GLY A 26 13.55 12.45 7.55
N TYR A 27 12.64 11.65 6.98
CA TYR A 27 11.23 11.62 7.39
C TYR A 27 11.04 10.65 8.56
N ASP A 28 10.26 11.04 9.56
CA ASP A 28 9.84 10.17 10.67
C ASP A 28 8.81 9.16 10.14
N PRO A 29 9.06 7.83 10.22
CA PRO A 29 8.11 6.82 9.78
C PRO A 29 6.71 6.96 10.41
N ARG A 30 6.62 7.42 11.66
CA ARG A 30 5.34 7.63 12.35
C ARG A 30 4.50 8.74 11.74
N GLN A 31 5.10 9.61 10.93
CA GLN A 31 4.42 10.72 10.28
C GLN A 31 3.90 10.36 8.89
N VAL A 32 4.28 9.20 8.33
CA VAL A 32 3.86 8.78 6.98
C VAL A 32 2.34 8.65 6.89
N GLY A 33 1.73 7.86 7.78
CA GLY A 33 0.28 7.68 7.82
C GLY A 33 -0.49 9.00 7.97
N PRO A 34 -0.22 9.82 9.00
CA PRO A 34 -0.84 11.13 9.17
C PRO A 34 -0.68 12.06 7.97
N ARG A 35 0.49 12.08 7.31
CA ARG A 35 0.73 12.91 6.11
C ARG A 35 -0.08 12.43 4.91
N ILE A 36 -0.20 11.12 4.70
CA ILE A 36 -1.09 10.56 3.66
C ILE A 36 -2.54 10.98 3.91
N VAL A 37 -3.04 10.82 5.14
CA VAL A 37 -4.41 11.20 5.50
C VAL A 37 -4.62 12.72 5.30
N SER A 38 -3.63 13.55 5.65
CA SER A 38 -3.66 15.01 5.41
C SER A 38 -3.79 15.34 3.92
N ALA A 39 -2.94 14.75 3.08
CA ALA A 39 -2.98 14.96 1.63
C ALA A 39 -4.34 14.55 1.01
N LEU A 40 -4.92 13.44 1.47
CA LEU A 40 -6.26 13.01 1.07
C LEU A 40 -7.32 14.05 1.46
N MET A 41 -7.28 14.56 2.70
CA MET A 41 -8.20 15.61 3.15
C MET A 41 -8.09 16.89 2.31
N ASN A 42 -6.86 17.35 2.04
CA ASN A 42 -6.60 18.53 1.21
C ASN A 42 -7.10 18.35 -0.23
N SER A 43 -7.35 17.10 -0.63
CA SER A 43 -7.90 16.70 -1.92
C SER A 43 -9.40 16.46 -1.90
N LYS A 44 -10.08 16.79 -0.79
CA LYS A 44 -11.52 16.56 -0.57
C LYS A 44 -11.90 15.08 -0.53
N VAL A 45 -10.94 14.19 -0.26
CA VAL A 45 -11.21 12.79 0.08
C VAL A 45 -11.42 12.69 1.59
N SER A 46 -12.62 12.30 1.99
CA SER A 46 -13.03 12.13 3.38
C SER A 46 -13.40 10.69 3.70
N GLY A 47 -13.62 10.40 4.98
CA GLY A 47 -13.97 9.07 5.47
C GLY A 47 -12.78 8.29 6.05
N PRO A 48 -12.98 7.02 6.43
CA PRO A 48 -11.99 6.19 7.08
C PRO A 48 -10.90 5.78 6.09
N VAL A 49 -9.65 5.73 6.56
CA VAL A 49 -8.48 5.39 5.75
C VAL A 49 -7.79 4.17 6.34
N THR A 50 -7.61 3.14 5.52
CA THR A 50 -6.79 1.97 5.85
C THR A 50 -5.50 2.02 5.04
N ILE A 51 -4.35 1.87 5.69
CA ILE A 51 -3.04 1.94 5.03
C ILE A 51 -2.30 0.61 5.15
N THR A 52 -1.91 0.05 4.01
CA THR A 52 -1.10 -1.16 3.92
C THR A 52 0.20 -0.87 3.19
N ALA A 53 1.32 -1.10 3.87
CA ALA A 53 2.65 -1.12 3.28
C ALA A 53 3.01 -2.55 2.86
N ILE A 54 3.38 -2.71 1.60
CA ILE A 54 3.72 -4.00 1.01
C ILE A 54 5.08 -3.95 0.30
N GLY A 55 5.84 -5.03 0.39
CA GLY A 55 7.00 -5.25 -0.45
C GLY A 55 8.03 -6.20 0.16
N ARG A 56 9.26 -6.10 -0.32
CA ARG A 56 10.40 -6.84 0.24
C ARG A 56 10.87 -6.13 1.51
N LEU A 57 10.38 -6.64 2.65
CA LEU A 57 10.62 -6.10 3.99
C LEU A 57 11.86 -6.71 4.66
N THR A 58 12.52 -7.66 4.01
CA THR A 58 13.76 -8.30 4.45
C THR A 58 14.53 -8.81 3.23
N HIS A 59 15.81 -9.15 3.42
CA HIS A 59 16.70 -9.74 2.42
C HIS A 59 16.86 -8.97 1.10
N ASP A 60 16.46 -7.69 1.06
CA ASP A 60 16.76 -6.73 0.00
C ASP A 60 17.66 -5.62 0.59
N PRO A 61 18.71 -5.17 -0.11
CA PRO A 61 19.56 -4.06 0.37
C PRO A 61 18.81 -2.75 0.61
N ASN A 62 17.64 -2.58 -0.02
CA ASN A 62 16.75 -1.44 0.15
C ASN A 62 15.56 -1.73 1.08
N ALA A 63 15.52 -2.91 1.71
CA ALA A 63 14.49 -3.24 2.68
C ALA A 63 14.53 -2.25 3.86
N PRO A 64 13.38 -1.80 4.37
CA PRO A 64 13.35 -0.95 5.56
C PRO A 64 13.91 -1.67 6.78
N ASP A 65 14.62 -0.93 7.63
CA ASP A 65 15.07 -1.45 8.92
C ASP A 65 13.88 -1.91 9.78
N ASN A 66 14.13 -2.89 10.65
CA ASN A 66 13.09 -3.44 11.52
C ASN A 66 12.47 -2.37 12.44
N ASP A 67 13.25 -1.38 12.87
CA ASP A 67 12.76 -0.25 13.67
C ASP A 67 11.82 0.66 12.85
N VAL A 68 12.10 0.87 11.56
CA VAL A 68 11.20 1.61 10.66
C VAL A 68 9.87 0.87 10.51
N LEU A 69 9.92 -0.45 10.29
CA LEU A 69 8.71 -1.28 10.21
C LEU A 69 7.91 -1.25 11.52
N ARG A 70 8.60 -1.31 12.67
CA ARG A 70 7.99 -1.21 13.99
C ARG A 70 7.29 0.13 14.18
N GLU A 71 7.94 1.23 13.80
CA GLU A 71 7.38 2.58 13.90
C GLU A 71 6.15 2.75 13.02
N LEU A 72 6.20 2.31 11.75
CA LEU A 72 5.04 2.28 10.85
C LEU A 72 3.88 1.49 11.48
N SER A 73 4.15 0.27 11.92
CA SER A 73 3.15 -0.60 12.51
C SER A 73 2.54 -0.01 13.79
N SER A 74 3.33 0.68 14.61
CA SER A 74 2.85 1.35 15.83
C SER A 74 1.85 2.46 15.54
N THR A 75 1.87 3.00 14.32
CA THR A 75 0.90 4.00 13.85
C THR A 75 -0.29 3.40 13.12
N GLY A 76 -0.39 2.08 13.00
CA GLY A 76 -1.54 1.43 12.37
C GLY A 76 -1.39 1.11 10.89
N VAL A 77 -0.19 1.28 10.34
CA VAL A 77 0.11 0.80 8.98
C VAL A 77 0.30 -0.72 9.01
N ALA A 78 -0.51 -1.44 8.23
CA ALA A 78 -0.33 -2.87 8.05
C ALA A 78 0.91 -3.17 7.21
N LEU A 79 1.57 -4.29 7.49
CA LEU A 79 2.82 -4.71 6.85
C LEU A 79 2.63 -6.07 6.18
N ILE A 80 2.80 -6.09 4.86
CA ILE A 80 2.74 -7.32 4.05
C ILE A 80 4.10 -7.54 3.40
N HIS A 81 4.72 -8.69 3.70
CA HIS A 81 5.91 -9.11 2.99
C HIS A 81 5.55 -9.90 1.72
N ALA A 82 5.96 -9.39 0.57
CA ALA A 82 5.72 -9.99 -0.75
C ALA A 82 6.84 -9.62 -1.74
N GLU A 83 7.06 -10.47 -2.76
CA GLU A 83 8.06 -10.21 -3.82
C GLU A 83 7.60 -9.18 -4.85
N GLU A 84 6.30 -9.10 -5.11
CA GLU A 84 5.68 -8.24 -6.09
C GLU A 84 4.42 -7.59 -5.52
N LEU A 85 3.98 -6.50 -6.14
CA LEU A 85 2.69 -5.87 -5.87
C LEU A 85 1.48 -6.70 -6.36
N GLN A 86 1.68 -7.99 -6.69
CA GLN A 86 0.62 -8.93 -7.09
C GLN A 86 -0.23 -9.39 -5.91
N THR A 87 -0.58 -8.47 -5.02
CA THR A 87 -1.60 -8.75 -4.00
C THR A 87 -2.95 -8.46 -4.58
N ASP A 88 -3.87 -9.35 -4.27
CA ASP A 88 -5.23 -9.30 -4.78
C ASP A 88 -5.96 -8.15 -4.08
N LEU A 89 -6.04 -6.99 -4.75
CA LEU A 89 -6.97 -5.90 -4.37
C LEU A 89 -8.41 -6.42 -4.34
N SER A 90 -8.67 -7.57 -4.99
CA SER A 90 -9.98 -8.23 -5.08
C SER A 90 -10.66 -8.34 -3.71
N GLU A 91 -9.98 -8.89 -2.70
CA GLU A 91 -10.57 -9.15 -1.38
C GLU A 91 -11.08 -7.86 -0.73
N TRP A 92 -10.32 -6.77 -0.85
CA TRP A 92 -10.76 -5.49 -0.33
C TRP A 92 -11.91 -4.90 -1.14
N THR A 93 -11.84 -4.96 -2.48
CA THR A 93 -12.87 -4.42 -3.38
C THR A 93 -14.19 -5.18 -3.30
N GLU A 94 -14.17 -6.49 -3.07
CA GLU A 94 -15.37 -7.30 -2.84
C GLU A 94 -16.12 -6.89 -1.57
N ARG A 95 -15.37 -6.50 -0.53
CA ARG A 95 -15.91 -6.07 0.77
C ARG A 95 -16.26 -4.58 0.81
N ASN A 96 -15.77 -3.80 -0.14
CA ASN A 96 -15.95 -2.34 -0.18
C ASN A 96 -16.32 -1.91 -1.61
N PRO A 97 -17.53 -2.28 -2.07
CA PRO A 97 -17.99 -1.89 -3.40
C PRO A 97 -18.12 -0.36 -3.52
N PRO A 98 -18.13 0.19 -4.73
CA PRO A 98 -18.25 1.63 -4.94
C PRO A 98 -19.56 2.22 -4.37
N PRO A 99 -19.53 3.46 -3.84
CA PRO A 99 -18.42 4.41 -3.86
C PRO A 99 -17.32 4.08 -2.83
N ALA A 100 -16.08 4.01 -3.30
CA ALA A 100 -14.89 3.77 -2.49
C ALA A 100 -13.65 4.38 -3.18
N ASN A 101 -12.65 4.78 -2.39
CA ASN A 101 -11.43 5.40 -2.90
C ASN A 101 -10.25 4.43 -2.78
N ILE A 102 -9.35 4.44 -3.76
CA ILE A 102 -8.11 3.65 -3.74
C ILE A 102 -6.95 4.58 -4.10
N LEU A 103 -6.02 4.78 -3.16
CA LEU A 103 -4.74 5.43 -3.39
C LEU A 103 -3.66 4.37 -3.57
N LEU A 104 -3.08 4.28 -4.77
CA LEU A 104 -1.89 3.46 -5.01
C LEU A 104 -0.62 4.30 -4.91
N ILE A 105 0.34 3.84 -4.10
CA ILE A 105 1.64 4.46 -3.94
C ILE A 105 2.72 3.49 -4.43
N SER A 106 3.18 3.66 -5.67
CA SER A 106 4.15 2.72 -6.27
C SER A 106 4.99 3.36 -7.37
N GLY A 107 6.13 2.72 -7.67
CA GLY A 107 6.96 3.02 -8.82
C GLY A 107 6.22 2.89 -10.16
N PRO A 108 6.69 3.59 -11.21
CA PRO A 108 6.03 3.64 -12.50
C PRO A 108 5.93 2.27 -13.18
N THR A 109 6.93 1.41 -13.03
CA THR A 109 6.95 0.05 -13.63
C THR A 109 5.82 -0.81 -13.09
N GLU A 110 5.61 -0.79 -11.77
CA GLU A 110 4.55 -1.57 -11.14
C GLU A 110 3.16 -0.97 -11.46
N LEU A 111 3.04 0.36 -11.50
CA LEU A 111 1.79 1.01 -11.91
C LEU A 111 1.41 0.66 -13.34
N GLU A 112 2.38 0.63 -14.27
CA GLU A 112 2.18 0.17 -15.65
C GLU A 112 1.70 -1.28 -15.68
N SER A 113 2.29 -2.17 -14.87
CA SER A 113 1.85 -3.57 -14.78
C SER A 113 0.42 -3.73 -14.26
N LEU A 114 -0.04 -2.81 -13.40
CA LEU A 114 -1.39 -2.78 -12.82
C LEU A 114 -2.41 -2.04 -13.69
N ALA A 115 -2.01 -1.53 -14.86
CA ALA A 115 -2.85 -0.61 -15.64
C ALA A 115 -4.22 -1.19 -16.00
N ARG A 116 -4.27 -2.48 -16.38
CA ARG A 116 -5.53 -3.16 -16.71
C ARG A 116 -6.45 -3.31 -15.49
N THR A 117 -5.88 -3.60 -14.31
CA THR A 117 -6.64 -3.72 -13.06
C THR A 117 -7.24 -2.37 -12.70
N LEU A 118 -6.45 -1.30 -12.79
CA LEU A 118 -6.91 0.05 -12.48
C LEU A 118 -8.00 0.54 -13.43
N TYR A 119 -7.85 0.27 -14.72
CA TYR A 119 -8.90 0.57 -15.70
C TYR A 119 -10.22 -0.14 -15.37
N GLY A 120 -10.17 -1.39 -14.90
CA GLY A 120 -11.35 -2.11 -14.43
C GLY A 120 -12.01 -1.43 -13.23
N LEU A 121 -11.22 -1.06 -12.22
CA LEU A 121 -11.72 -0.38 -11.01
C LEU A 121 -12.34 0.99 -11.34
N ASP A 122 -11.75 1.76 -12.26
CA ASP A 122 -12.34 3.02 -12.72
C ASP A 122 -13.72 2.80 -13.37
N ILE A 123 -13.85 1.80 -14.25
CA ILE A 123 -15.14 1.42 -14.86
C ILE A 123 -16.16 1.01 -13.81
N ASP A 124 -15.73 0.25 -12.80
CA ASP A 124 -16.61 -0.24 -11.72
C ASP A 124 -17.09 0.91 -10.82
N GLY A 125 -16.47 2.09 -10.89
CA GLY A 125 -16.89 3.31 -10.20
C GLY A 125 -16.04 3.68 -8.98
N TYR A 126 -14.88 3.06 -8.80
CA TYR A 126 -13.92 3.46 -7.76
C TYR A 126 -13.27 4.80 -8.09
N THR A 127 -13.02 5.62 -7.07
CA THR A 127 -12.20 6.83 -7.23
C THR A 127 -10.73 6.47 -7.05
N LEU A 128 -9.95 6.58 -8.13
CA LEU A 128 -8.53 6.22 -8.14
C LEU A 128 -7.64 7.43 -7.91
N LEU A 129 -6.67 7.28 -7.01
CA LEU A 129 -5.62 8.26 -6.72
C LEU A 129 -4.26 7.59 -6.85
N LEU A 130 -3.23 8.34 -7.28
CA LEU A 130 -1.89 7.79 -7.47
C LEU A 130 -0.81 8.62 -6.80
N SER A 131 0.24 7.94 -6.34
CA SER A 131 1.49 8.57 -5.92
C SER A 131 2.68 7.74 -6.38
N TYR A 132 3.72 8.40 -6.89
CA TYR A 132 4.90 7.74 -7.45
C TYR A 132 6.15 8.59 -7.22
N PRO A 133 7.36 8.00 -7.20
CA PRO A 133 8.58 8.75 -6.86
C PRO A 133 8.96 9.74 -7.96
N GLN A 134 8.71 9.35 -9.22
CA GLN A 134 8.93 10.14 -10.42
C GLN A 134 8.03 9.61 -11.55
N ARG A 135 7.66 10.46 -12.49
CA ARG A 135 6.95 10.05 -13.70
C ARG A 135 7.94 9.38 -14.65
N HIS A 136 7.56 8.25 -15.25
CA HIS A 136 8.42 7.61 -16.25
C HIS A 136 8.52 8.51 -17.50
N PRO A 137 9.65 8.54 -18.22
CA PRO A 137 9.76 9.19 -19.53
C PRO A 137 9.03 8.41 -20.65
N ALA A 138 8.03 7.59 -20.32
CA ALA A 138 7.24 6.90 -21.34
C ALA A 138 6.52 7.95 -22.19
N PRO A 139 6.14 7.64 -23.44
CA PRO A 139 5.44 8.58 -24.29
C PRO A 139 4.21 9.15 -23.56
N ASP A 140 4.04 10.47 -23.60
CA ASP A 140 2.97 11.16 -22.86
C ASP A 140 1.60 10.52 -23.10
N TRP A 141 1.33 10.01 -24.31
CA TRP A 141 0.08 9.36 -24.68
C TRP A 141 -0.23 8.09 -23.86
N LEU A 142 0.78 7.33 -23.42
CA LEU A 142 0.59 6.13 -22.60
C LEU A 142 0.08 6.52 -21.21
N TRP A 143 0.67 7.56 -20.63
CA TRP A 143 0.24 8.12 -19.34
C TRP A 143 -1.08 8.86 -19.45
N GLU A 144 -1.35 9.59 -20.54
CA GLU A 144 -2.61 10.30 -20.74
C GLU A 144 -3.80 9.34 -20.80
N SER A 145 -3.68 8.21 -21.50
CA SER A 145 -4.74 7.20 -21.54
C SER A 145 -4.86 6.40 -20.24
N PHE A 146 -3.75 6.17 -19.54
CA PHE A 146 -3.73 5.42 -18.29
C PHE A 146 -4.27 6.25 -17.11
N LEU A 147 -3.95 7.55 -17.08
CA LEU A 147 -4.28 8.46 -15.99
C LEU A 147 -5.60 9.22 -16.21
N SER A 148 -6.30 9.01 -17.33
CA SER A 148 -7.52 9.79 -17.63
C SER A 148 -8.63 9.61 -16.60
N GLY A 149 -8.69 8.45 -15.93
CA GLY A 149 -9.61 8.15 -14.83
C GLY A 149 -9.06 8.45 -13.43
N VAL A 150 -7.80 8.91 -13.33
CA VAL A 150 -7.17 9.21 -12.03
C VAL A 150 -7.68 10.56 -11.53
N TYR A 151 -8.30 10.55 -10.36
CA TYR A 151 -8.85 11.73 -9.71
C TYR A 151 -7.76 12.73 -9.30
N LYS A 152 -6.67 12.24 -8.72
CA LYS A 152 -5.54 13.06 -8.31
C LYS A 152 -4.24 12.27 -8.24
N GLU A 153 -3.14 12.95 -8.57
CA GLU A 153 -1.79 12.40 -8.49
C GLU A 153 -0.84 13.26 -7.64
N TRP A 154 0.19 12.62 -7.09
CA TRP A 154 1.31 13.29 -6.42
C TRP A 154 2.65 12.67 -6.80
N LEU A 155 3.70 13.48 -6.72
CA LEU A 155 5.02 12.94 -6.43
C LEU A 155 5.05 12.49 -4.97
N TRP A 156 5.61 11.32 -4.70
CA TRP A 156 5.62 10.71 -3.36
C TRP A 156 6.16 11.64 -2.29
N LYS A 157 7.28 12.32 -2.55
CA LYS A 157 7.85 13.29 -1.62
C LYS A 157 6.91 14.47 -1.37
N SER A 158 6.28 15.00 -2.42
CA SER A 158 5.34 16.12 -2.31
C SER A 158 4.06 15.73 -1.55
N LEU A 159 3.61 14.48 -1.68
CA LEU A 159 2.48 13.96 -0.89
C LEU A 159 2.80 14.01 0.60
N LEU A 160 4.02 13.61 0.99
CA LEU A 160 4.43 13.67 2.38
C LEU A 160 4.57 15.12 2.87
N ASP A 161 4.98 16.06 2.04
CA ASP A 161 5.17 17.47 2.43
C ASP A 161 3.86 18.28 2.56
N ASP A 162 2.72 17.70 2.18
CA ASP A 162 1.38 18.33 2.19
C ASP A 162 0.77 18.42 3.61
N MET A 163 1.50 19.08 4.53
CA MET A 163 1.06 19.39 5.90
C MET A 163 0.80 20.90 6.04
N ASP A 164 -0.47 21.28 6.13
CA ASP A 164 -0.82 22.62 6.62
C ASP A 164 -0.50 22.71 8.11
N SER A 165 0.27 23.73 8.49
CA SER A 165 0.75 23.96 9.85
C SER A 165 -0.37 24.38 10.81
N VAL A 166 -1.20 23.46 11.33
CA VAL A 166 -2.13 23.79 12.43
C VAL A 166 -2.32 22.65 13.44
N SER A 167 -2.01 22.97 14.70
CA SER A 167 -1.92 22.12 15.90
C SER A 167 -3.24 21.56 16.46
N ALA A 168 -4.31 21.48 15.66
CA ALA A 168 -5.58 20.83 16.04
C ALA A 168 -5.92 19.62 15.16
N VAL A 169 -5.10 19.36 14.14
CA VAL A 169 -5.36 18.40 13.06
C VAL A 169 -4.93 16.97 13.43
N ASP A 170 -3.92 16.80 14.31
CA ASP A 170 -3.41 15.49 14.71
C ASP A 170 -4.50 14.55 15.23
N LYS A 171 -5.37 15.01 16.13
CA LYS A 171 -6.45 14.16 16.67
C LYS A 171 -7.43 13.72 15.57
N LYS A 172 -7.79 14.61 14.64
CA LYS A 172 -8.72 14.29 13.55
C LYS A 172 -8.08 13.36 12.51
N LEU A 173 -6.78 13.51 12.24
CA LEU A 173 -6.02 12.60 11.39
C LEU A 173 -5.96 11.21 12.02
N THR A 174 -5.64 11.11 13.31
CA THR A 174 -5.57 9.82 14.02
C THR A 174 -6.93 9.12 14.07
N THR A 175 -8.04 9.86 14.24
CA THR A 175 -9.38 9.25 14.26
C THR A 175 -9.79 8.63 12.92
N ARG A 176 -9.30 9.17 11.78
CA ARG A 176 -9.64 8.61 10.46
C ARG A 176 -8.80 7.41 10.06
N LEU A 177 -7.62 7.26 10.64
CA LEU A 177 -6.78 6.11 10.37
C LEU A 177 -7.35 4.90 11.09
N VAL A 178 -7.86 3.93 10.32
CA VAL A 178 -8.44 2.71 10.85
C VAL A 178 -7.35 1.66 10.96
N LEU A 179 -7.14 1.16 12.18
CA LEU A 179 -6.28 0.01 12.41
C LEU A 179 -6.94 -1.21 11.77
N GLN A 180 -6.22 -1.92 10.90
CA GLN A 180 -6.61 -3.30 10.58
C GLN A 180 -6.52 -4.10 11.88
N ASP A 181 -7.68 -4.51 12.39
CA ASP A 181 -7.81 -5.06 13.74
C ASP A 181 -7.06 -6.38 13.85
N LYS A 182 -6.54 -6.69 15.04
CA LYS A 182 -5.68 -7.88 15.26
C LYS A 182 -6.38 -9.22 15.00
N CYS A 183 -7.71 -9.19 14.91
CA CYS A 183 -8.61 -10.21 14.39
C CYS A 183 -9.93 -9.48 14.09
N SER A 184 -10.07 -8.83 12.94
CA SER A 184 -11.42 -8.43 12.49
C SER A 184 -12.26 -9.67 12.18
N GLU A 185 -13.56 -9.49 11.96
CA GLU A 185 -14.47 -10.55 11.48
C GLU A 185 -13.98 -11.23 10.18
N THR A 186 -12.96 -10.66 9.51
CA THR A 186 -12.26 -11.20 8.34
C THR A 186 -11.08 -12.15 8.65
N GLY A 187 -10.56 -12.21 9.88
CA GLY A 187 -9.46 -13.10 10.26
C GLY A 187 -8.07 -12.76 9.70
N GLU A 188 -7.92 -11.64 9.00
CA GLU A 188 -6.66 -11.23 8.37
C GLU A 188 -5.78 -10.42 9.33
N SER A 189 -4.51 -10.79 9.42
CA SER A 189 -3.54 -10.10 10.27
C SER A 189 -2.94 -8.86 9.57
N PRO A 190 -2.75 -7.73 10.29
CA PRO A 190 -2.00 -6.59 9.77
C PRO A 190 -0.51 -6.89 9.61
N TRP A 191 -0.04 -8.08 9.97
CA TRP A 191 1.31 -8.56 9.74
C TRP A 191 1.30 -9.90 9.02
N SER A 192 1.56 -9.90 7.72
CA SER A 192 1.50 -11.12 6.92
C SER A 192 2.66 -11.25 5.93
N CYS A 193 2.92 -12.47 5.50
CA CYS A 193 3.95 -12.82 4.54
C CYS A 193 3.35 -13.75 3.49
N SER A 194 3.12 -13.20 2.30
CA SER A 194 2.52 -13.93 1.17
C SER A 194 3.43 -15.05 0.66
N MET A 195 4.75 -14.92 0.87
CA MET A 195 5.76 -15.90 0.47
C MET A 195 5.69 -17.20 1.30
N CYS A 196 5.15 -17.13 2.50
CA CYS A 196 5.13 -18.24 3.46
C CYS A 196 3.73 -18.61 3.95
N ASP A 197 2.68 -17.97 3.39
CA ASP A 197 1.31 -18.06 3.88
C ASP A 197 1.23 -17.87 5.41
N PHE A 198 1.92 -16.83 5.90
CA PHE A 198 2.05 -16.55 7.33
C PHE A 198 1.26 -15.32 7.72
N ALA A 199 0.54 -15.42 8.85
CA ALA A 199 -0.16 -14.32 9.51
C ALA A 199 0.28 -14.26 10.98
N GLY A 200 0.90 -13.15 11.39
CA GLY A 200 1.40 -12.95 12.76
C GLY A 200 0.33 -12.40 13.70
N GLN A 201 0.42 -12.66 15.00
CA GLN A 201 -0.51 -12.08 15.98
C GLN A 201 0.00 -10.75 16.56
N SER A 202 1.28 -10.47 16.34
CA SER A 202 1.97 -9.26 16.74
C SER A 202 3.08 -8.91 15.76
N PHE A 203 3.53 -7.65 15.82
CA PHE A 203 4.73 -7.22 15.10
C PHE A 203 5.95 -8.09 15.45
N GLU A 204 6.08 -8.56 16.70
CA GLU A 204 7.23 -9.38 17.10
C GLU A 204 7.19 -10.77 16.47
N ASP A 205 6.01 -11.39 16.36
CA ASP A 205 5.85 -12.67 15.67
C ASP A 205 6.27 -12.55 14.20
N PHE A 206 5.84 -11.47 13.55
CA PHE A 206 6.19 -11.17 12.18
C PHE A 206 7.67 -10.84 11.98
N SER A 207 8.24 -10.01 12.85
CA SER A 207 9.66 -9.68 12.87
C SER A 207 10.52 -10.92 13.07
N THR A 208 10.10 -11.82 13.96
CA THR A 208 10.76 -13.12 14.20
C THR A 208 10.63 -14.03 12.98
N HIS A 209 9.45 -14.08 12.36
CA HIS A 209 9.22 -14.84 11.13
C HIS A 209 10.15 -14.40 10.00
N LEU A 210 10.23 -13.10 9.69
CA LEU A 210 11.08 -12.56 8.63
C LEU A 210 12.58 -12.82 8.85
N LYS A 211 13.00 -13.04 10.10
CA LYS A 211 14.38 -13.36 10.47
C LYS A 211 14.65 -14.87 10.55
N SER A 212 13.63 -15.71 10.39
CA SER A 212 13.74 -17.15 10.56
C SER A 212 14.43 -17.83 9.37
N ASP A 213 15.16 -18.91 9.64
CA ASP A 213 15.79 -19.73 8.59
C ASP A 213 14.78 -20.35 7.61
N ASN A 214 13.55 -20.58 8.06
CA ASN A 214 12.48 -21.08 7.20
C ASN A 214 12.08 -20.05 6.14
N HIS A 215 12.02 -18.77 6.53
CA HIS A 215 11.74 -17.68 5.61
C HIS A 215 12.88 -17.50 4.60
N THR A 216 14.14 -17.54 5.06
CA THR A 216 15.30 -17.43 4.16
C THR A 216 15.35 -18.57 3.15
N HIS A 217 15.02 -19.79 3.56
CA HIS A 217 14.96 -20.94 2.65
C HIS A 217 13.87 -20.79 1.59
N ASN A 218 12.66 -20.39 1.98
CA ASN A 218 11.57 -20.18 1.04
C ASN A 218 11.88 -19.05 0.04
N ALA A 219 12.48 -17.95 0.49
CA ALA A 219 12.93 -16.88 -0.39
C ALA A 219 13.98 -17.35 -1.41
N LEU A 220 14.92 -18.21 -0.99
CA LEU A 220 15.94 -18.78 -1.87
C LEU A 220 15.36 -19.79 -2.87
N GLU A 221 14.36 -20.57 -2.49
CA GLU A 221 13.68 -21.50 -3.41
C GLU A 221 12.86 -20.76 -4.47
N THR A 222 12.18 -19.66 -4.11
CA THR A 222 11.47 -18.83 -5.10
C THR A 222 12.43 -18.20 -6.11
N LEU A 223 13.58 -17.66 -5.66
CA LEU A 223 14.60 -17.12 -6.57
C LEU A 223 15.13 -18.19 -7.55
N LYS A 224 15.39 -19.42 -7.07
CA LYS A 224 15.82 -20.52 -7.93
C LYS A 224 14.75 -20.90 -8.97
N MET A 225 13.47 -20.89 -8.60
CA MET A 225 12.36 -21.15 -9.52
C MET A 225 12.29 -20.08 -10.62
N VAL A 226 12.42 -18.80 -10.27
CA VAL A 226 12.43 -17.68 -11.23
C VAL A 226 13.60 -17.81 -12.22
N ASP A 227 14.78 -18.16 -11.74
CA ASP A 227 15.96 -18.37 -12.62
C ASP A 227 15.78 -19.56 -13.57
N VAL A 228 15.18 -20.65 -13.12
CA VAL A 228 14.85 -21.81 -13.96
C VAL A 228 13.82 -21.44 -15.04
N VAL A 229 12.78 -20.68 -14.69
CA VAL A 229 11.76 -20.21 -15.64
C VAL A 229 12.38 -19.29 -16.69
N LYS A 230 13.21 -18.33 -16.29
CA LYS A 230 13.93 -17.45 -17.23
C LYS A 230 14.84 -18.24 -18.16
N LEU A 231 15.62 -19.19 -17.65
CA LEU A 231 16.49 -20.04 -18.46
C LEU A 231 15.71 -20.89 -19.48
N ASN A 232 14.50 -21.35 -19.13
CA ASN A 232 13.66 -22.12 -20.03
C ASN A 232 13.00 -21.27 -21.13
N GLN A 233 12.66 -20.01 -20.85
CA GLN A 233 12.17 -19.08 -21.87
C GLN A 233 13.26 -18.72 -22.90
N PHE A 234 14.53 -18.58 -22.46
CA PHE A 234 15.66 -18.37 -23.36
C PHE A 234 16.02 -19.58 -24.24
N LYS A 235 15.66 -20.81 -23.82
CA LYS A 235 15.87 -22.02 -24.63
C LYS A 235 14.73 -22.30 -25.62
N ALA A 236 13.61 -21.60 -25.48
CA ALA A 236 12.42 -21.76 -26.32
C ALA A 236 12.28 -20.67 -27.41
N SER A 237 13.25 -19.75 -27.51
CA SER A 237 13.39 -18.76 -28.59
C SER A 237 14.51 -19.16 -29.55
#